data_AF-A0A1V5FIW8-F1
#
_entry.id   AF-A0A1V5FIW8-F1
#
_cell.length_a   1.000
_cell.length_b   1.000
_cell.length_c   1.000
_cell.angle_alpha   90.00
_cell.angle_beta   90.00
_cell.angle_gamma   90.00
#
_symmetry.space_group_name_H-M   'P 1'
#
loop_
_entity.id
_entity.type
_entity.pdbx_description
1 polymer ?
#
loop_
_entity_poly.entity_id
_entity_poly.type
_entity_poly.pdbx_seq_one_letter_code
_entity_poly.pdbx_strand_id
1 'polypeptide(L)'
;MLASDRGYGFVTRFENLLGSKKAGKQVMNIEDDAHVLDPALVEDSARDRIVVATNSGHLLMFSVAELPELDNGGKGNKLIEIPKAKLGAGERVAGIAVVSEGKGEVNLFAGQRKLVLKWADLVEYGGNRATRGSLLPRGFQRVDRIEASA
;
A
#
# COMPACT_ATOMS: atom_id res chain seq x y z
N MET A 1 -7.35 4.48 3.91
CA MET A 1 -6.21 5.10 3.22
C MET A 1 -6.34 4.92 1.72
N LEU A 2 -5.74 5.83 0.95
CA LEU A 2 -5.70 5.78 -0.51
C LEU A 2 -4.24 5.75 -0.98
N ALA A 3 -3.97 5.05 -2.09
CA ALA A 3 -2.66 5.02 -2.70
C ALA A 3 -2.73 4.88 -4.22
N SER A 4 -1.61 5.17 -4.89
CA SER A 4 -1.38 4.90 -6.30
C SER A 4 -0.35 3.81 -6.52
N ASP A 5 -0.41 3.18 -7.70
CA ASP A 5 0.54 2.16 -8.17
C ASP A 5 1.98 2.68 -8.34
N ARG A 6 2.21 3.99 -8.16
CA ARG A 6 3.53 4.63 -8.07
C ARG A 6 4.15 4.63 -6.69
N GLY A 7 3.45 4.10 -5.68
CA GLY A 7 3.94 4.04 -4.31
C GLY A 7 3.81 5.35 -3.55
N TYR A 8 2.81 6.16 -3.90
CA TYR A 8 2.42 7.35 -3.13
C TYR A 8 1.01 7.17 -2.57
N GLY A 9 0.76 7.67 -1.36
CA GLY A 9 -0.55 7.58 -0.73
C GLY A 9 -0.66 8.40 0.54
N PHE A 10 -1.84 8.39 1.14
CA PHE A 10 -2.12 9.13 2.38
C PHE A 10 -3.31 8.51 3.13
N VAL A 11 -3.36 8.76 4.43
CA VAL A 11 -4.54 8.47 5.26
C VAL A 11 -5.51 9.63 5.12
N THR A 12 -6.80 9.34 5.09
CA THR A 12 -7.85 10.35 5.11
C THR A 12 -9.13 9.73 5.68
N ARG A 13 -10.02 10.56 6.20
CA ARG A 13 -11.32 10.15 6.72
C ARG A 13 -12.31 9.93 5.59
N PHE A 14 -13.29 9.06 5.83
CA PHE A 14 -14.35 8.79 4.87
C PHE A 14 -15.13 10.07 4.50
N GLU A 15 -15.39 10.95 5.47
CA GLU A 15 -16.09 12.23 5.24
C GLU A 15 -15.37 13.13 4.21
N ASN A 16 -14.03 13.06 4.17
CA ASN A 16 -13.23 13.80 3.19
C ASN A 16 -13.37 13.24 1.77
N LEU A 17 -13.93 12.04 1.60
CA LEU A 17 -14.20 11.44 0.29
C LEU A 17 -15.56 11.85 -0.29
N LEU A 18 -16.45 12.42 0.55
CA LEU A 18 -17.80 12.77 0.15
C LEU A 18 -17.79 14.02 -0.74
N GLY A 19 -18.26 13.86 -1.99
CA GLY A 19 -18.47 14.95 -2.93
C GLY A 19 -19.96 15.29 -3.03
N SER A 20 -20.30 16.58 -2.89
CA SER A 20 -21.69 17.07 -3.05
C SER A 20 -22.01 17.52 -4.47
N LYS A 21 -20.99 17.72 -5.31
CA LYS A 21 -21.15 18.18 -6.71
C LYS A 21 -21.26 16.97 -7.65
N LYS A 22 -22.10 17.11 -8.69
CA LYS A 22 -22.25 16.09 -9.76
C LYS A 22 -20.93 15.75 -10.47
N ALA A 23 -20.01 16.71 -10.55
CA ALA A 23 -18.67 16.52 -11.13
C ALA A 23 -17.72 15.70 -10.23
N GLY A 24 -18.16 15.31 -9.03
CA GLY A 24 -17.33 14.63 -8.04
C GLY A 24 -16.42 15.58 -7.25
N LYS A 25 -15.55 14.98 -6.43
CA LYS A 25 -14.49 15.65 -5.68
C LYS A 25 -13.15 15.07 -6.13
N GLN A 26 -12.20 15.94 -6.49
CA GLN A 26 -10.82 15.51 -6.70
C GLN A 26 -10.20 15.20 -5.34
N VAL A 27 -9.86 13.93 -5.10
CA VAL A 27 -9.27 13.47 -3.84
C VAL A 27 -7.80 13.11 -4.03
N MET A 28 -7.42 12.49 -5.14
CA MET A 28 -6.05 12.10 -5.40
C MET A 28 -5.53 12.75 -6.68
N ASN A 29 -4.29 13.26 -6.61
CA ASN A 29 -3.57 13.74 -7.79
C ASN A 29 -2.62 12.63 -8.25
N ILE A 30 -2.95 12.00 -9.36
CA ILE A 30 -2.15 10.93 -9.98
C ILE A 30 -1.42 11.47 -11.21
N GLU A 31 -0.28 10.88 -11.52
CA GLU A 31 0.46 11.17 -12.77
C GLU A 31 -0.20 10.46 -13.96
N ASP A 32 0.05 10.91 -15.19
CA ASP A 32 -0.72 10.54 -16.41
C ASP A 32 -0.75 9.02 -16.75
N ASP A 33 0.10 8.19 -16.13
CA ASP A 33 0.14 6.72 -16.29
C ASP A 33 0.12 5.96 -14.96
N ALA A 34 -0.30 6.64 -13.88
CA ALA A 34 -0.49 6.04 -12.57
C ALA A 34 -1.96 5.61 -12.39
N HIS A 35 -2.18 4.55 -11.63
CA HIS A 35 -3.50 4.04 -11.28
C HIS A 35 -3.73 4.15 -9.78
N VAL A 36 -5.00 4.37 -9.40
CA VAL A 36 -5.42 4.31 -8.00
C VAL A 36 -5.54 2.84 -7.59
N LEU A 37 -4.99 2.50 -6.42
CA LEU A 37 -5.10 1.18 -5.82
C LEU A 37 -6.40 1.07 -5.01
N ASP A 38 -6.84 -0.16 -4.76
CA ASP A 38 -7.97 -0.41 -3.87
C ASP A 38 -7.74 0.26 -2.49
N PRO A 39 -8.73 1.00 -1.97
CA PRO A 39 -8.61 1.61 -0.65
C PRO A 39 -8.45 0.54 0.44
N ALA A 40 -7.57 0.80 1.40
CA ALA A 40 -7.43 -0.04 2.59
C ALA A 40 -8.02 0.67 3.82
N LEU A 41 -8.85 -0.01 4.61
CA LEU A 41 -9.44 0.56 5.83
C LEU A 41 -8.36 0.69 6.91
N VAL A 42 -8.31 1.84 7.57
CA VAL A 42 -7.48 2.06 8.77
C VAL A 42 -8.46 2.18 9.93
N GLU A 43 -8.37 1.30 10.92
CA GLU A 43 -9.26 1.28 12.08
C GLU A 43 -8.63 1.98 13.28
N ASP A 44 -7.35 1.72 13.55
CA ASP A 44 -6.57 2.31 14.64
C ASP A 44 -5.22 2.82 14.11
N SER A 45 -5.13 4.11 13.80
CA SER A 45 -3.91 4.71 13.26
C SER A 45 -2.70 4.64 14.21
N ALA A 46 -2.91 4.37 15.50
CA ALA A 46 -1.82 4.22 16.47
C ALA A 46 -1.23 2.80 16.48
N ARG A 47 -1.99 1.79 16.05
CA ARG A 47 -1.59 0.37 16.12
C ARG A 47 -1.52 -0.31 14.78
N ASP A 48 -2.27 0.14 13.80
CA ASP A 48 -2.29 -0.48 12.49
C ASP A 48 -0.94 -0.32 11.77
N ARG A 49 -0.63 -1.29 10.92
CA ARG A 49 0.53 -1.31 10.04
C ARG A 49 0.07 -1.30 8.59
N ILE A 50 0.77 -0.55 7.77
CA ILE A 50 0.59 -0.54 6.32
C ILE A 50 1.55 -1.56 5.73
N VAL A 51 1.03 -2.44 4.89
CA VAL A 51 1.81 -3.40 4.09
C VAL A 51 1.69 -3.02 2.62
N VAL A 52 2.83 -2.79 1.98
CA VAL A 52 2.91 -2.38 0.57
C VAL A 52 3.65 -3.44 -0.22
N ALA A 53 3.05 -3.94 -1.30
CA ALA A 53 3.65 -4.94 -2.17
C ALA A 53 3.87 -4.39 -3.58
N THR A 54 5.04 -4.60 -4.16
CA THR A 54 5.30 -4.33 -5.58
C THR A 54 5.07 -5.56 -6.43
N ASN A 55 4.77 -5.36 -7.72
CA ASN A 55 4.66 -6.45 -8.69
C ASN A 55 5.99 -7.23 -8.87
N SER A 56 7.13 -6.63 -8.51
CA SER A 56 8.45 -7.27 -8.49
C SER A 56 8.73 -8.08 -7.22
N GLY A 57 7.78 -8.11 -6.27
CA GLY A 57 7.90 -8.89 -5.04
C GLY A 57 8.61 -8.20 -3.89
N HIS A 58 8.77 -6.88 -3.90
CA HIS A 58 9.23 -6.17 -2.71
C HIS A 58 8.04 -5.93 -1.78
N LEU A 59 8.20 -6.25 -0.50
CA LEU A 59 7.23 -6.02 0.55
C LEU A 59 7.83 -5.12 1.62
N LEU A 60 7.07 -4.12 2.05
CA LEU A 60 7.44 -3.25 3.16
C LEU A 60 6.25 -3.14 4.12
N MET A 61 6.51 -3.34 5.41
CA MET A 61 5.58 -3.05 6.49
C MET A 61 6.10 -1.88 7.33
N PHE A 62 5.25 -0.89 7.60
CA PHE A 62 5.59 0.26 8.46
C PHE A 62 4.37 0.78 9.22
N SER A 63 4.57 1.65 10.22
CA SER A 63 3.47 2.17 11.04
C SER A 63 2.58 3.15 10.29
N VAL A 64 1.25 3.04 10.44
CA VAL A 64 0.32 4.06 9.90
C VAL A 64 0.68 5.46 10.42
N ALA A 65 1.16 5.58 11.66
CA ALA A 65 1.55 6.85 12.27
C ALA A 65 2.71 7.56 11.54
N GLU A 66 3.48 6.85 10.72
CA GLU A 66 4.54 7.45 9.89
C GLU A 66 3.98 8.17 8.64
N LEU A 67 2.72 7.93 8.29
CA LEU A 67 2.07 8.45 7.10
C LEU A 67 1.14 9.63 7.44
N PRO A 68 1.42 10.85 6.94
CA PRO A 68 0.56 12.00 7.20
C PRO A 68 -0.89 11.80 6.71
N GLU A 69 -1.84 12.26 7.52
CA GLU A 69 -3.25 12.40 7.14
C GLU A 69 -3.44 13.65 6.27
N LEU A 70 -4.16 13.52 5.15
CA LEU A 70 -4.47 14.64 4.26
C LEU A 70 -5.99 14.78 4.10
N ASP A 71 -6.53 15.92 4.52
CA ASP A 71 -7.98 16.18 4.47
C ASP A 71 -8.48 16.66 3.10
N ASN A 72 -7.62 17.41 2.39
CA ASN A 72 -7.94 18.02 1.11
C ASN A 72 -7.42 17.20 -0.09
N GLY A 73 -6.95 15.98 0.18
CA GLY A 73 -6.40 15.13 -0.86
C GLY A 73 -5.01 15.55 -1.34
N GLY A 74 -4.61 15.06 -2.52
CA GLY A 74 -3.34 15.37 -3.16
C GLY A 74 -2.61 14.15 -3.71
N LYS A 75 -1.32 14.29 -4.02
CA LYS A 75 -0.48 13.17 -4.48
C LYS A 75 -0.18 12.15 -3.37
N GLY A 76 -0.21 12.60 -2.12
CA GLY A 76 0.22 11.80 -0.98
C GLY A 76 1.74 11.76 -0.83
N ASN A 77 2.16 11.00 0.19
CA ASN A 77 3.54 10.80 0.57
C ASN A 77 4.04 9.44 0.07
N LYS A 78 5.36 9.34 -0.13
CA LYS A 78 5.98 8.08 -0.57
C LYS A 78 5.78 6.99 0.48
N LEU A 79 5.27 5.84 0.04
CA LEU A 79 5.02 4.64 0.82
C LEU A 79 6.20 3.68 0.72
N ILE A 80 6.61 3.36 -0.51
CA ILE A 80 7.73 2.45 -0.83
C ILE A 80 8.59 3.05 -1.93
N GLU A 81 9.90 2.82 -1.88
CA GLU A 81 10.84 3.27 -2.92
C GLU A 81 10.79 2.35 -4.14
N ILE A 82 10.49 2.93 -5.30
CA ILE A 82 10.66 2.28 -6.60
C ILE A 82 11.71 3.08 -7.38
N PRO A 83 12.95 2.56 -7.54
CA PRO A 83 13.99 3.25 -8.28
C PRO A 83 13.53 3.64 -9.68
N LYS A 84 13.86 4.85 -10.14
CA LYS A 84 13.39 5.40 -11.42
C LYS A 84 13.62 4.46 -12.61
N ALA A 85 14.75 3.76 -12.65
CA ALA A 85 15.04 2.77 -13.70
C ALA A 85 14.08 1.56 -13.67
N LYS A 86 13.69 1.10 -12.47
CA LYS A 86 12.73 0.00 -12.29
C LYS A 86 11.30 0.45 -12.58
N LEU A 87 10.94 1.66 -12.16
CA LEU A 87 9.67 2.29 -12.48
C LEU A 87 9.50 2.41 -14.01
N GLY A 88 10.53 2.86 -14.72
CA GLY A 88 10.55 2.92 -16.19
C GLY A 88 10.49 1.55 -16.87
N ALA A 89 10.92 0.48 -16.19
CA ALA A 89 10.83 -0.89 -16.67
C ALA A 89 9.50 -1.59 -16.33
N GLY A 90 8.52 -0.86 -15.77
CA GLY A 90 7.18 -1.39 -15.47
C GLY A 90 6.99 -1.89 -14.04
N GLU A 91 7.95 -1.67 -13.14
CA GLU A 91 7.71 -1.94 -11.73
C GLU A 91 6.66 -0.97 -11.16
N ARG A 92 5.70 -1.50 -10.41
CA ARG A 92 4.59 -0.76 -9.79
C ARG A 92 4.26 -1.37 -8.43
N VAL A 93 3.56 -0.63 -7.59
CA VAL A 93 2.87 -1.18 -6.42
C VAL A 93 1.68 -2.00 -6.91
N ALA A 94 1.66 -3.28 -6.57
CA ALA A 94 0.57 -4.20 -6.91
C ALA A 94 -0.64 -4.01 -5.99
N GLY A 95 -0.41 -3.57 -4.75
CA GLY A 95 -1.48 -3.20 -3.84
C GLY A 95 -0.96 -2.82 -2.46
N ILE A 96 -1.91 -2.40 -1.62
CA ILE A 96 -1.70 -2.06 -0.22
C ILE A 96 -2.68 -2.83 0.66
N ALA A 97 -2.27 -3.15 1.87
CA ALA A 97 -3.13 -3.68 2.91
C ALA A 97 -2.83 -2.95 4.22
N VAL A 98 -3.83 -2.88 5.09
CA VAL A 98 -3.67 -2.39 6.46
C VAL A 98 -4.04 -3.53 7.38
N VAL A 99 -3.21 -3.77 8.38
CA VAL A 99 -3.40 -4.87 9.33
C VAL A 99 -3.13 -4.40 10.75
N SER A 100 -3.87 -4.94 11.71
CA SER A 100 -3.68 -4.61 13.12
C SER A 100 -2.44 -5.27 13.70
N GLU A 101 -1.73 -4.51 14.53
CA GLU A 101 -0.54 -5.00 15.22
C GLU A 101 -0.83 -6.22 16.11
N GLY A 102 0.05 -7.22 16.02
CA GLY A 102 0.01 -8.45 16.81
C GLY A 102 -0.90 -9.56 16.27
N LYS A 103 -1.80 -9.26 15.33
CA LYS A 103 -2.80 -10.23 14.82
C LYS A 103 -2.99 -10.23 13.30
N GLY A 104 -2.50 -9.19 12.63
CA GLY A 104 -2.62 -9.01 11.20
C GLY A 104 -2.17 -10.18 10.35
N GLU A 105 -2.90 -10.43 9.26
CA GLU A 105 -2.54 -11.40 8.24
C GLU A 105 -2.79 -10.79 6.86
N VAL A 106 -1.88 -11.06 5.91
CA VAL A 106 -2.06 -10.69 4.51
C VAL A 106 -1.96 -11.90 3.60
N ASN A 107 -2.80 -11.90 2.57
CA ASN A 107 -2.77 -12.83 1.46
C ASN A 107 -2.15 -12.16 0.25
N LEU A 108 -1.03 -12.69 -0.24
CA LEU A 108 -0.37 -12.28 -1.47
C LEU A 108 -0.66 -13.29 -2.58
N PHE A 109 -1.09 -12.79 -3.73
CA PHE A 109 -1.38 -13.59 -4.91
C PHE A 109 -0.33 -13.32 -5.98
N ALA A 110 0.29 -14.39 -6.48
CA ALA A 110 1.25 -14.35 -7.57
C ALA A 110 0.88 -15.41 -8.62
N GLY A 111 0.15 -14.99 -9.66
CA GLY A 111 -0.54 -15.84 -10.60
C GLY A 111 -1.52 -16.77 -9.87
N GLN A 112 -1.33 -18.08 -10.04
CA GLN A 112 -2.16 -19.11 -9.40
C GLN A 112 -1.71 -19.44 -7.96
N ARG A 113 -0.64 -18.82 -7.46
CA ARG A 113 -0.07 -19.12 -6.14
C ARG A 113 -0.56 -18.11 -5.11
N LYS A 114 -0.84 -18.60 -3.91
CA LYS A 114 -1.19 -17.81 -2.74
C LYS A 114 -0.11 -17.97 -1.67
N LEU A 115 0.37 -16.86 -1.11
CA LEU A 115 1.22 -16.82 0.08
C LEU A 115 0.43 -16.13 1.19
N VAL A 116 0.37 -16.76 2.35
CA VAL A 116 -0.22 -16.18 3.55
C VAL A 116 0.93 -15.77 4.45
N LEU A 117 0.99 -14.50 4.84
CA LEU A 117 1.95 -13.99 5.81
C LEU A 117 1.19 -13.57 7.05
N LYS A 118 1.46 -14.26 8.16
CA LYS A 118 0.91 -13.90 9.47
C LYS A 118 1.77 -12.81 10.09
N TRP A 119 1.27 -12.21 11.18
CA TRP A 119 1.98 -11.16 11.90
C TRP A 119 3.47 -11.48 12.15
N ALA A 120 3.76 -12.69 12.62
CA ALA A 120 5.14 -13.13 12.88
C ALA A 120 6.04 -13.07 11.64
N ASP A 121 5.51 -13.43 10.47
CA ASP A 121 6.24 -13.35 9.20
C ASP A 121 6.33 -11.91 8.69
N LEU A 122 5.31 -11.09 8.95
CA LEU A 122 5.25 -9.70 8.51
C LEU A 122 6.27 -8.81 9.22
N VAL A 123 6.60 -9.11 10.48
CA VAL A 123 7.62 -8.40 11.25
C VAL A 123 8.98 -8.39 10.53
N GLU A 124 9.32 -9.44 9.78
CA GLU A 124 10.56 -9.54 8.99
C GLU A 124 10.61 -8.54 7.81
N TYR A 125 9.45 -8.01 7.40
CA TYR A 125 9.34 -6.97 6.37
C TYR A 125 9.16 -5.57 6.98
N GLY A 126 9.29 -5.46 8.30
CA GLY A 126 9.26 -4.21 9.03
C GLY A 126 10.43 -3.30 8.66
N GLY A 127 10.14 -2.03 8.39
CA GLY A 127 11.17 -1.03 8.12
C GLY A 127 10.61 0.39 8.12
N ASN A 128 11.49 1.38 7.91
CA ASN A 128 11.06 2.77 7.80
C ASN A 128 10.25 2.99 6.52
N ARG A 129 9.21 3.82 6.60
CA ARG A 129 8.46 4.27 5.41
C ARG A 129 9.41 4.81 4.33
N ALA A 130 9.02 4.66 3.07
CA ALA A 130 9.75 5.14 1.90
C ALA A 130 11.10 4.45 1.66
N THR A 131 11.35 3.31 2.30
CA THR A 131 12.44 2.40 1.94
C THR A 131 12.00 1.42 0.86
N ARG A 132 12.94 0.61 0.37
CA ARG A 132 12.71 -0.33 -0.73
C ARG A 132 11.88 -1.56 -0.34
N GLY A 133 11.83 -1.91 0.94
CA GLY A 133 11.29 -3.18 1.41
C GLY A 133 12.20 -4.38 1.11
N SER A 134 11.79 -5.53 1.63
CA SER A 134 12.49 -6.81 1.48
C SER A 134 11.81 -7.68 0.42
N LEU A 135 12.58 -8.55 -0.24
CA LEU A 135 12.05 -9.45 -1.26
C LEU A 135 11.25 -10.59 -0.64
N LEU A 136 10.08 -10.86 -1.23
CA LEU A 136 9.30 -12.07 -0.97
C LEU A 136 10.09 -13.33 -1.37
N PRO A 137 9.74 -14.49 -0.78
CA PRO A 137 10.36 -15.76 -1.13
C PRO A 137 10.27 -16.07 -2.63
N ARG A 138 11.25 -16.84 -3.12
CA ARG A 138 11.27 -17.26 -4.53
C ARG A 138 9.96 -17.93 -4.92
N GLY A 139 9.41 -17.52 -6.06
CA GLY A 139 8.12 -18.00 -6.56
C GLY A 139 6.93 -17.10 -6.23
N PHE A 140 7.10 -16.06 -5.40
CA PHE A 140 6.06 -15.05 -5.09
C PHE A 140 6.45 -13.63 -5.54
N GLN A 141 7.47 -13.49 -6.39
CA GLN A 141 8.00 -12.20 -6.86
C GLN A 141 7.31 -11.64 -8.12
N ARG A 142 6.10 -12.11 -8.40
CA ARG A 142 5.21 -11.62 -9.45
C ARG A 142 3.84 -11.36 -8.83
N VAL A 143 3.80 -10.38 -7.92
CA VAL A 143 2.61 -10.13 -7.12
C VAL A 143 1.58 -9.40 -7.99
N ASP A 144 0.38 -9.96 -8.04
CA ASP A 144 -0.75 -9.35 -8.75
C ASP A 144 -1.70 -8.65 -7.79
N ARG A 145 -1.81 -9.15 -6.55
CA ARG A 145 -2.76 -8.65 -5.55
C ARG A 145 -2.31 -8.94 -4.13
N ILE A 146 -2.68 -8.05 -3.21
CA ILE A 146 -2.58 -8.23 -1.76
C ILE A 146 -3.93 -7.95 -1.12
N GLU A 147 -4.31 -8.75 -0.14
CA GLU A 147 -5.55 -8.57 0.64
C GLU A 147 -5.24 -8.77 2.13
N ALA A 148 -5.81 -7.94 3.00
CA ALA A 148 -5.82 -8.22 4.43
C ALA A 148 -6.86 -9.31 4.73
N SER A 149 -6.51 -10.28 5.58
CA SER A 149 -7.51 -11.14 6.24
C SER A 149 -8.03 -10.44 7.49
N ALA A 150 -9.32 -10.57 7.78
CA ALA A 150 -9.95 -10.11 9.02
C ALA A 150 -9.53 -10.96 10.23
#